data_AF-A0A0F9FB93-F1
#
_entry.id   AF-A0A0F9FB93-F1
#
_cell.length_a   1.000
_cell.length_b   1.000
_cell.length_c   1.000
_cell.angle_alpha   90.00
_cell.angle_beta   90.00
_cell.angle_gamma   90.00
#
_symmetry.space_group_name_H-M   'P 1'
#
loop_
_entity.id
_entity.type
_entity.pdbx_description
1 polymer ?
#
loop_
_entity_poly.entity_id
_entity_poly.type
_entity_poly.pdbx_seq_one_letter_code
_entity_poly.pdbx_strand_id
1 'polypeptide(L)' 'MILSAREYAKKYAGNCSAKTVIRKAKRGLLPTNHKAKKVAGRFVIEIGELEHLRNYDIQLTRKSKQ' A
#
# COMPACT_ATOMS: atom_id res chain seq x y z
N MET A 1 -7.73 6.80 7.04
CA MET A 1 -7.25 7.78 6.03
C MET A 1 -7.31 7.16 4.63
N ILE A 2 -7.80 7.88 3.61
CA ILE A 2 -7.84 7.37 2.22
C ILE A 2 -6.81 8.11 1.37
N LEU A 3 -5.98 7.37 0.64
CA LEU A 3 -4.96 7.92 -0.25
C LEU A 3 -5.08 7.32 -1.65
N SER A 4 -4.72 8.10 -2.67
CA SER A 4 -4.47 7.53 -4.00
C SER A 4 -3.26 6.59 -3.97
N ALA A 5 -3.19 5.65 -4.91
CA ALA A 5 -2.01 4.80 -5.05
C ALA A 5 -0.69 5.58 -5.24
N ARG A 6 -0.76 6.82 -5.79
CA ARG A 6 0.40 7.70 -5.96
C ARG A 6 0.83 8.34 -4.64
N GLU A 7 -0.11 8.80 -3.83
CA GLU A 7 0.20 9.38 -2.52
C GLU A 7 0.70 8.31 -1.55
N TYR A 8 0.05 7.14 -1.56
CA TYR A 8 0.50 5.99 -0.78
C TYR A 8 1.94 5.60 -1.13
N ALA A 9 2.24 5.52 -2.43
CA ALA A 9 3.58 5.24 -2.92
C ALA A 9 4.63 6.20 -2.34
N LYS A 10 4.36 7.51 -2.39
CA LYS A 10 5.26 8.56 -1.92
C LYS A 10 5.44 8.54 -0.40
N LYS A 11 4.35 8.39 0.36
CA LYS A 11 4.38 8.51 1.82
C LYS A 11 4.86 7.24 2.52
N TYR A 12 4.50 6.07 2.00
CA TYR A 12 4.66 4.80 2.71
C TYR A 12 5.50 3.75 1.99
N ALA A 13 5.71 3.91 0.68
CA ALA A 13 6.37 2.88 -0.12
C ALA A 13 7.72 3.31 -0.72
N GLY A 14 8.18 4.53 -0.41
CA GLY A 14 9.53 5.12 -0.63
C GLY A 14 10.10 5.06 -2.04
N ASN A 15 10.22 3.85 -2.59
CA ASN A 15 10.79 3.49 -3.89
C ASN A 15 9.81 2.76 -4.82
N CYS A 16 8.53 2.62 -4.45
CA CYS A 16 7.54 1.94 -5.30
C CYS A 16 6.77 2.92 -6.17
N SER A 17 6.60 2.57 -7.45
CA SER A 17 5.66 3.30 -8.33
C SER A 17 4.20 3.01 -7.95
N ALA A 18 3.29 3.95 -8.26
CA ALA A 18 1.85 3.74 -8.08
C ALA A 18 1.35 2.46 -8.78
N LYS A 19 1.91 2.12 -9.96
CA LYS A 19 1.62 0.85 -10.67
C LYS A 19 2.00 -0.37 -9.82
N THR A 20 3.12 -0.32 -9.11
CA THR A 20 3.57 -1.41 -8.23
C THR A 20 2.65 -1.55 -7.02
N VAL A 21 2.25 -0.43 -6.42
CA VAL A 21 1.26 -0.40 -5.33
C VAL A 21 -0.06 -1.03 -5.78
N ILE A 22 -0.60 -0.64 -6.94
CA ILE A 22 -1.83 -1.22 -7.50
C ILE A 22 -1.67 -2.73 -7.74
N ARG A 23 -0.51 -3.17 -8.25
CA ARG A 23 -0.25 -4.59 -8.48
C ARG A 23 -0.23 -5.38 -7.16
N LYS A 24 0.38 -4.83 -6.11
CA LYS A 24 0.41 -5.45 -4.78
C LYS A 24 -0.97 -5.46 -4.12
N ALA A 25 -1.71 -4.36 -4.24
CA ALA A 25 -3.10 -4.24 -3.85
C ALA A 25 -3.97 -5.35 -4.46
N LYS A 26 -3.90 -5.54 -5.78
CA LYS A 26 -4.62 -6.62 -6.48
C LYS A 26 -4.23 -8.03 -6.02
N ARG A 27 -3.02 -8.20 -5.48
CA ARG A 27 -2.49 -9.47 -4.97
C ARG A 27 -2.71 -9.67 -3.48
N GLY A 28 -3.37 -8.72 -2.78
CA GLY A 28 -3.53 -8.78 -1.32
C GLY A 28 -2.22 -8.63 -0.54
N LEU A 29 -1.17 -8.06 -1.16
CA LEU A 29 0.16 -7.89 -0.56
C LEU A 29 0.34 -6.51 0.09
N LEU A 30 -0.75 -5.86 0.47
CA LEU A 30 -0.68 -4.65 1.29
C LEU A 30 -0.60 -5.05 2.77
N PRO A 31 -0.04 -4.18 3.63
CA PRO A 31 -0.06 -4.45 5.07
C PRO A 31 -1.51 -4.63 5.57
N THR A 32 -1.70 -5.41 6.62
CA THR A 32 -3.02 -5.82 7.14
C THR A 32 -3.95 -4.66 7.50
N ASN A 33 -3.40 -3.54 7.93
CA ASN A 33 -4.14 -2.29 8.21
C ASN A 33 -4.46 -1.45 6.96
N HIS A 34 -4.17 -1.95 5.75
CA HIS A 34 -4.40 -1.26 4.48
C HIS A 34 -5.37 -2.05 3.60
N LYS A 35 -6.47 -1.43 3.21
CA LYS A 35 -7.44 -1.99 2.27
C LYS A 35 -7.38 -1.25 0.95
N ALA A 36 -7.26 -1.98 -0.16
CA ALA A 36 -7.37 -1.39 -1.48
C ALA A 36 -8.83 -1.40 -1.96
N LYS A 37 -9.32 -0.25 -2.42
CA LYS A 37 -10.67 -0.09 -2.99
C LYS A 37 -10.57 0.52 -4.38
N LYS A 38 -11.50 0.15 -5.26
CA LYS A 38 -11.66 0.77 -6.58
C LYS A 38 -12.83 1.76 -6.52
N VAL A 39 -12.56 3.04 -6.73
CA VAL A 39 -13.55 4.13 -6.68
C VAL A 39 -13.48 4.89 -8.00
N ALA A 40 -14.60 5.00 -8.72
CA ALA A 40 -14.69 5.69 -10.01
C ALA A 40 -13.55 5.30 -11.00
N GLY A 41 -13.26 4.00 -11.11
CA GLY A 41 -12.21 3.49 -11.99
C GLY A 41 -10.77 3.59 -11.46
N ARG A 42 -10.54 4.30 -10.34
CA ARG A 42 -9.21 4.50 -9.73
C ARG A 42 -9.01 3.63 -8.50
N PHE A 43 -7.78 3.19 -8.28
CA PHE A 43 -7.40 2.47 -7.05
C PHE A 43 -7.01 3.47 -5.96
N VAL A 44 -7.67 3.35 -4.81
CA VAL A 44 -7.37 4.07 -3.57
C VAL A 44 -6.98 3.06 -2.50
N ILE A 45 -6.14 3.48 -1.56
CA ILE A 45 -5.75 2.71 -0.39
C ILE A 45 -6.31 3.40 0.84
N GLU A 46 -7.14 2.67 1.55
CA GLU A 46 -7.68 3.03 2.84
C GLU A 46 -6.78 2.47 3.92
N ILE A 47 -6.21 3.35 4.71
CA ILE A 47 -5.38 3.03 5.87
C ILE A 47 -6.28 3.13 7.10
N GLY A 48 -6.37 2.04 7.87
CA GLY A 48 -7.08 1.97 9.14
C GLY A 48 -6.36 2.76 10.25
N GLU A 49 -6.43 2.29 11.49
CA GLU A 49 -5.81 2.98 12.63
C GLU A 49 -4.30 3.17 12.44
N LEU A 50 -3.88 4.44 12.54
CA LEU A 50 -2.52 4.89 12.30
C LEU A 50 -1.57 4.54 13.46
N GLU A 51 -2.09 4.10 14.62
CA GLU A 51 -1.29 3.84 15.82
C GLU A 51 -0.27 2.70 15.66
N HIS A 52 -0.49 1.78 14.72
CA HIS A 52 0.45 0.68 14.42
C HIS A 52 1.58 1.04 13.44
N LEU A 53 1.64 2.27 12.91
CA LEU A 53 2.62 2.64 11.87
C LEU A 53 4.03 2.94 12.39
N ARG A 54 4.25 3.05 13.72
CA ARG A 54 5.60 3.28 14.25
C ARG A 54 6.49 2.02 14.25
N ASN A 55 5.91 0.82 14.22
CA ASN A 55 6.66 -0.43 14.38
C ASN A 55 6.87 -1.24 13.10
N TYR A 56 6.17 -0.89 12.02
CA TYR A 56 6.42 -1.51 10.73
C TYR A 56 7.15 -0.51 9.87
N ASP A 57 8.49 -0.55 9.94
CA ASP A 57 9.29 -0.29 8.78
C ASP A 57 8.63 -1.08 7.64
N ILE A 58 7.92 -0.38 6.75
CA ILE A 58 7.29 -0.98 5.56
C ILE A 58 8.44 -1.30 4.60
N GLN A 59 9.33 -2.20 5.01
CA GLN A 59 10.09 -2.99 4.08
C GLN A 59 9.06 -3.89 3.42
N LEU A 60 8.53 -3.38 2.31
CA LEU A 60 7.82 -4.14 1.30
C LEU A 60 8.70 -5.33 0.95
N THR A 61 8.48 -6.44 1.65
CA THR A 61 9.30 -7.65 1.62
C THR A 61 9.60 -7.98 0.16
N ARG A 62 10.89 -7.99 -0.18
CA ARG A 62 11.32 -8.52 -1.47
C ARG A 62 10.83 -9.96 -1.54
N LYS A 63 10.18 -10.32 -2.64
CA LYS A 63 9.79 -11.71 -2.91
C LYS A 63 11.03 -12.58 -2.65
N SER A 64 10.94 -13.48 -1.67
CA SER A 64 11.92 -14.55 -1.54
C SER A 64 11.90 -15.32 -2.86
N LYS A 65 13.08 -15.46 -3.49
CA LYS A 65 13.25 -16.39 -4.61
C LYS A 65 13.31 -17.79 -3.98
N GLN A 66 12.16 -18.46 -3.94
CA GLN A 66 12.14 -19.92 -3.97
C GLN A 66 12.32 -20.37 -5.42
#